data_AF-A0A317JTT0-F1
#
_entry.id   AF-A0A317JTT0-F1
#
_cell.length_a   1.000
_cell.length_b   1.000
_cell.length_c   1.000
_cell.angle_alpha   90.00
_cell.angle_beta   90.00
_cell.angle_gamma   90.00
#
_symmetry.space_group_name_H-M   'P 1'
#
loop_
_entity.id
_entity.type
_entity.pdbx_description
1 polymer ?
#
loop_
_entity_poly.entity_id
_entity_poly.type
_entity_poly.pdbx_seq_one_letter_code
_entity_poly.pdbx_strand_id
1 'polypeptide(L)'
;MTVHLVDERGTSSTCPTCQRRVPKPRGRTLSCPHCAFSGHRDLVAAATIATRTPGGGPTTPTAVVLPEVVTHRRAGRHLPGAGRSRR
;
A
#
# COMPACT_ATOMS: atom_id res chain seq x y z
N MET A 1 18.17 12.23 6.17
CA MET A 1 16.99 11.46 5.73
C MET A 1 16.99 11.45 4.22
N THR A 2 17.04 10.27 3.59
CA THR A 2 17.02 10.11 2.14
C THR A 2 15.64 9.61 1.70
N VAL A 3 15.16 10.09 0.55
CA VAL A 3 13.88 9.66 -0.03
C VAL A 3 14.19 8.86 -1.29
N HIS A 4 13.63 7.65 -1.37
CA HIS A 4 13.70 6.80 -2.55
C HIS A 4 12.36 6.83 -3.29
N LEU A 5 12.37 7.26 -4.55
CA LEU A 5 11.20 7.20 -5.41
C LEU A 5 11.05 5.77 -5.94
N VAL A 6 9.86 5.20 -5.79
CA VAL A 6 9.51 3.88 -6.33
C VAL A 6 8.23 3.98 -7.14
N ASP A 7 8.05 3.09 -8.12
CA ASP A 7 6.78 2.96 -8.83
C ASP A 7 5.69 2.54 -7.82
N GLU A 8 4.58 3.26 -7.78
CA GLU A 8 3.43 2.96 -6.91
C GLU A 8 2.46 1.95 -7.52
N ARG A 9 2.62 1.60 -8.80
CA ARG A 9 1.64 0.80 -9.52
C ARG A 9 1.50 -0.60 -8.91
N GLY A 10 0.25 -1.01 -8.72
CA GLY A 10 -0.08 -2.33 -8.18
C GLY A 10 0.14 -2.51 -6.67
N THR A 11 0.55 -1.48 -5.93
CA THR A 11 0.77 -1.55 -4.47
C THR A 11 -0.51 -1.89 -3.70
N SER A 12 -1.66 -1.38 -4.15
CA SER A 12 -2.98 -1.66 -3.55
C SER A 12 -3.64 -2.94 -4.05
N SER A 13 -3.00 -3.68 -4.96
CA SER A 13 -3.50 -4.92 -5.57
C SER A 13 -2.48 -6.05 -5.53
N THR A 14 -1.49 -5.97 -4.64
CA THR A 14 -0.47 -7.00 -4.44
C THR A 14 -0.50 -7.43 -2.98
N CYS A 15 -0.55 -8.74 -2.73
CA CYS A 15 -0.49 -9.27 -1.38
C CYS A 15 0.95 -9.15 -0.85
N PRO A 16 1.18 -8.57 0.34
CA PRO A 16 2.54 -8.40 0.86
C PRO A 16 3.14 -9.73 1.36
N THR A 17 2.30 -10.71 1.69
CA THR A 17 2.72 -12.02 2.19
C THR A 17 3.12 -12.98 1.07
N CYS A 18 2.24 -13.17 0.08
CA CYS A 18 2.48 -14.14 -0.99
C CYS A 18 2.88 -13.52 -2.34
N GLN A 19 2.97 -12.18 -2.41
CA GLN A 19 3.38 -11.40 -3.59
C GLN A 19 2.47 -11.56 -4.83
N ARG A 20 1.37 -12.30 -4.72
CA ARG A 20 0.39 -12.48 -5.79
C ARG A 20 -0.52 -11.26 -5.92
N ARG A 21 -0.98 -11.00 -7.14
CA ARG A 21 -2.03 -10.01 -7.38
C ARG A 21 -3.34 -10.44 -6.75
N VAL A 22 -4.03 -9.48 -6.15
CA VAL A 22 -5.37 -9.66 -5.57
C VAL A 22 -6.38 -8.83 -6.36
N PRO A 23 -7.65 -9.29 -6.44
CA PRO A 23 -8.73 -8.48 -7.00
C PRO A 23 -8.84 -7.13 -6.29
N LYS A 24 -9.36 -6.12 -6.99
CA LYS A 24 -9.53 -4.77 -6.42
C LYS A 24 -10.38 -4.85 -5.14
N PRO A 25 -9.84 -4.44 -3.98
CA PRO A 25 -10.58 -4.53 -2.73
C PRO A 25 -11.83 -3.64 -2.76
N ARG A 26 -12.96 -4.16 -2.27
CA ARG A 26 -14.15 -3.35 -1.98
C ARG A 26 -13.98 -2.77 -0.57
N GLY A 27 -14.00 -1.44 -0.45
CA GLY A 27 -13.82 -0.77 0.84
C GLY A 27 -12.35 -0.64 1.29
N ARG A 28 -12.12 -0.67 2.61
CA ARG A 28 -10.82 -0.39 3.24
C ARG A 28 -9.98 -1.64 3.50
N THR A 29 -10.58 -2.82 3.50
CA THR A 29 -9.88 -4.08 3.79
C THR A 29 -9.47 -4.76 2.49
N LEU A 30 -8.21 -5.16 2.38
CA LEU A 30 -7.69 -6.04 1.35
C LEU A 30 -7.66 -7.47 1.90
N SER A 31 -8.24 -8.41 1.16
CA SER A 31 -8.22 -9.85 1.49
C SER A 31 -7.60 -10.63 0.32
N CYS A 32 -6.62 -11.46 0.63
CA CYS A 32 -5.92 -12.27 -0.35
C CYS A 32 -6.55 -13.65 -0.48
N PRO A 33 -7.07 -14.03 -1.67
CA PRO A 33 -7.67 -15.36 -1.87
C PRO A 33 -6.62 -16.48 -1.94
N HIS A 34 -5.33 -16.16 -2.05
CA HIS A 34 -4.26 -17.15 -2.24
C HIS A 34 -3.61 -17.63 -0.93
N CYS A 35 -3.60 -16.79 0.11
CA CYS A 35 -2.92 -17.08 1.38
C CYS A 35 -3.70 -16.65 2.62
N ALA A 36 -4.99 -16.33 2.47
CA ALA A 36 -5.91 -15.90 3.52
C ALA A 36 -5.50 -14.61 4.29
N PHE A 37 -4.41 -13.94 3.90
CA PHE A 37 -4.03 -12.66 4.49
C PHE A 37 -5.14 -11.61 4.36
N SER A 38 -5.40 -10.87 5.44
CA SER A 38 -6.36 -9.76 5.47
C SER A 38 -5.78 -8.57 6.24
N GLY A 39 -6.00 -7.35 5.75
CA GLY A 39 -5.51 -6.15 6.41
C GLY A 39 -6.02 -4.86 5.77
N HIS A 40 -5.75 -3.71 6.41
CA HIS A 40 -6.13 -2.41 5.87
C HIS A 40 -5.35 -2.12 4.58
N ARG A 41 -6.05 -1.78 3.51
CA ARG A 41 -5.50 -1.60 2.16
C ARG A 41 -4.36 -0.57 2.11
N ASP A 42 -4.47 0.50 2.88
CA ASP A 42 -3.44 1.55 2.89
C ASP A 42 -2.14 1.06 3.58
N LEU A 43 -2.25 0.24 4.63
CA LEU A 43 -1.09 -0.39 5.27
C LEU A 43 -0.45 -1.45 4.36
N VAL A 44 -1.28 -2.20 3.63
CA VAL A 44 -0.80 -3.16 2.62
C VAL A 44 -0.04 -2.45 1.49
N ALA A 45 -0.56 -1.31 1.02
CA ALA A 45 0.11 -0.53 0.00
C ALA A 45 1.45 0.02 0.51
N ALA A 46 1.49 0.56 1.73
CA ALA A 46 2.72 1.03 2.38
C ALA A 46 3.76 -0.09 2.53
N ALA A 47 3.33 -1.27 2.98
CA ALA A 47 4.20 -2.44 3.08
C ALA A 47 4.79 -2.86 1.74
N THR A 48 3.97 -2.82 0.68
CA THR A 48 4.42 -3.14 -0.68
C THR A 48 5.35 -2.07 -1.26
N ILE A 49 5.22 -0.81 -0.85
CA ILE A 49 6.16 0.27 -1.21
C ILE A 49 7.50 0.05 -0.51
N ALA A 50 7.46 -0.31 0.78
CA ALA A 50 8.67 -0.56 1.58
C ALA A 50 9.54 -1.68 0.98
N THR A 51 8.94 -2.76 0.49
CA THR A 51 9.68 -3.85 -0.18
C THR A 51 10.30 -3.47 -1.52
N ARG A 52 9.90 -2.36 -2.15
CA ARG A 52 10.49 -1.85 -3.39
C ARG A 52 11.69 -0.92 -3.17
N THR A 53 11.94 -0.53 -1.92
CA THR A 53 13.07 0.33 -1.58
C THR A 53 14.34 -0.52 -1.48
N PRO A 54 15.48 -0.11 -2.07
CA PRO A 54 16.75 -0.83 -1.91
C PRO A 54 17.11 -0.98 -0.43
N GLY A 55 17.35 -2.21 0.04
CA GLY A 55 17.57 -2.52 1.46
C GLY A 55 16.29 -2.54 2.33
N GLY A 56 15.12 -2.31 1.73
CA GLY A 56 13.83 -2.43 2.40
C GLY A 56 13.43 -3.89 2.61
N GLY A 57 13.40 -4.31 3.87
CA GLY A 57 12.87 -5.62 4.25
C GLY A 57 11.35 -5.67 4.19
N PRO A 58 10.75 -6.88 4.24
CA PRO A 58 9.32 -7.00 4.46
C PRO A 58 8.97 -6.27 5.75
N THR A 59 8.16 -5.21 5.67
CA THR A 59 7.40 -4.76 6.83
C THR A 59 6.39 -5.86 7.05
N THR A 60 6.74 -6.86 7.86
CA THR A 60 5.76 -7.80 8.38
C THR A 60 4.59 -6.95 8.88
N PRO A 61 3.37 -7.18 8.38
CA PRO A 61 2.20 -6.60 8.99
C PRO A 61 2.01 -7.34 10.32
N THR A 62 2.92 -7.12 11.28
CA THR A 62 2.61 -7.28 12.69
C THR A 62 1.32 -6.52 12.86
N ALA A 63 0.24 -7.23 13.18
CA ALA A 63 -1.11 -6.69 13.22
C ALA A 63 -1.06 -5.31 13.88
N VAL A 64 -1.14 -4.27 13.05
CA VAL A 64 -1.07 -2.91 13.50
C VAL A 64 -2.41 -2.66 14.16
N VAL A 65 -2.49 -2.95 15.46
CA VAL A 65 -3.59 -2.51 16.32
C VAL A 65 -3.36 -1.01 16.53
N LEU A 66 -3.70 -0.22 15.52
CA LEU A 66 -3.85 1.22 15.68
C LEU A 66 -5.32 1.49 16.02
N PRO A 67 -5.64 2.11 17.17
CA PRO A 67 -6.93 2.75 17.35
C PRO A 67 -7.00 4.09 16.59
N GLU A 68 -5.99 4.45 15.80
CA GLU A 68 -5.94 5.72 15.10
C GLU A 68 -6.51 5.63 13.69
N VAL A 69 -7.57 6.39 13.47
CA VAL A 69 -8.05 6.71 12.12
C VAL A 69 -6.96 7.50 11.40
N VAL A 70 -6.12 6.80 10.64
CA VAL A 70 -5.17 7.44 9.73
C VAL A 70 -5.96 8.07 8.59
N THR A 71 -6.06 9.40 8.59
CA THR A 71 -6.58 10.16 7.45
C THR A 71 -5.42 10.63 6.57
N HIS A 72 -5.44 10.25 5.29
CA HIS A 72 -4.50 10.80 4.32
C HIS A 72 -5.07 12.10 3.72
N ARG A 73 -4.29 13.18 3.74
CA ARG A 73 -4.64 14.39 2.99
C ARG A 73 -4.33 14.14 1.50
N ARG A 74 -5.34 14.25 0.65
CA ARG A 74 -5.17 14.15 -0.80
C ARG A 74 -4.25 15.28 -1.27
N ALA A 75 -3.24 14.96 -2.08
CA ALA A 75 -2.32 15.95 -2.64
C ALA A 75 -3.10 17.08 -3.34
N GLY A 76 -2.78 18.33 -3.00
CA GLY A 76 -3.44 19.49 -3.59
C GLY A 76 -3.12 19.63 -5.08
N ARG A 77 -4.05 20.18 -5.85
CA ARG A 77 -3.91 20.36 -7.31
C ARG A 77 -2.72 21.23 -7.73
N HIS A 78 -2.18 22.01 -6.79
CA HIS A 78 -0.99 22.84 -7.00
C HIS A 78 0.31 22.05 -7.04
N LEU A 79 0.31 20.77 -6.65
CA LEU A 79 1.50 19.93 -6.66
C LEU A 79 1.74 19.31 -8.05
N PRO A 80 2.99 19.26 -8.53
CA PRO A 80 3.31 18.63 -9.80
C PRO A 80 2.90 17.16 -9.77
N GLY A 81 2.11 16.72 -10.76
CA GLY A 81 1.60 15.34 -10.87
C GLY A 81 0.25 15.08 -10.19
N ALA A 82 -0.28 16.03 -9.39
CA ALA A 82 -1.60 15.93 -8.76
C ALA A 82 -2.74 16.04 -9.82
N GLY A 83 -3.05 14.92 -10.47
CA GLY A 83 -4.07 14.83 -11.52
C GLY A 83 -3.85 13.70 -12.52
N ARG A 84 -2.68 13.03 -12.48
CA ARG A 84 -2.34 11.96 -13.44
C ARG A 84 -2.95 10.60 -13.11
N SER A 85 -3.64 10.44 -11.97
CA SER A 85 -4.23 9.16 -11.54
C SER A 85 -5.53 8.76 -12.28
N ARG A 86 -5.62 9.03 -13.59
CA ARG A 86 -6.72 8.55 -14.44
C ARG A 86 -6.22 7.44 -15.37
N ARG A 87 -6.18 6.20 -14.87
CA ARG A 87 -6.57 4.95 -15.55
C ARG A 87 -6.09 3.72 -14.78
#